data_AF-A0A1J4LWY7-F1
#
_entry.id   AF-A0A1J4LWY7-F1
#
_cell.length_a   1.000
_cell.length_b   1.000
_cell.length_c   1.000
_cell.angle_alpha   90.00
_cell.angle_beta   90.00
_cell.angle_gamma   90.00
#
_symmetry.space_group_name_H-M   'P 1'
#
loop_
_entity.id
_entity.type
_entity.pdbx_description
1 polymer ?
#
loop_
_entity_poly.entity_id
_entity_poly.type
_entity_poly.pdbx_seq_one_letter_code
_entity_poly.pdbx_strand_id
1 'polypeptide(L)'
;MTNTQVTLVQIDNYGPWTVTPEPRREADLQTLQSRLYADISQFVGNRGGYTFFTRFDNIIAVTNGLSMDDHELLQESVGNRYPVTLSLGVATGTTPVQALADATALVQEAGSAQDKSRRECLDGRTIDDGHRTTDDVQIAHFDVIDATGNYTDELNAFDTFIEIEQGYAELMRHMRHAHDSLSFFVGGDNIIVACPDLTEGDYEDAIHHVEDAVDVELQVGVGHGENAHDAGFDAKHALETCRADGTRVELEWE
;
A
#
# COMPACT_ATOMS: atom_id res chain seq x y z
N MET A 1 -9.69 14.19 10.82
CA MET A 1 -10.24 12.87 10.41
C MET A 1 -9.98 12.71 8.93
N THR A 2 -9.21 11.68 8.58
CA THR A 2 -8.90 11.37 7.17
C THR A 2 -10.14 10.85 6.45
N ASN A 3 -10.11 10.93 5.12
CA ASN A 3 -11.12 10.42 4.21
C ASN A 3 -10.39 9.66 3.11
N THR A 4 -10.00 8.42 3.40
CA THR A 4 -9.13 7.64 2.52
C THR A 4 -9.96 6.92 1.47
N GLN A 5 -9.62 7.10 0.20
CA GLN A 5 -10.13 6.32 -0.92
C GLN A 5 -9.14 5.18 -1.24
N VAL A 6 -9.63 3.95 -1.14
CA VAL A 6 -8.83 2.74 -1.41
C VAL A 6 -9.46 1.96 -2.54
N THR A 7 -8.61 1.49 -3.44
CA THR A 7 -8.97 0.57 -4.53
C THR A 7 -8.33 -0.78 -4.27
N LEU A 8 -9.15 -1.82 -4.17
CA LEU A 8 -8.70 -3.21 -4.33
C LEU A 8 -8.68 -3.54 -5.81
N VAL A 9 -7.51 -3.91 -6.34
CA VAL A 9 -7.31 -4.41 -7.69
C VAL A 9 -7.09 -5.93 -7.61
N GLN A 10 -7.94 -6.73 -8.24
CA GLN A 10 -7.80 -8.19 -8.23
C GLN A 10 -7.76 -8.77 -9.65
N ILE A 11 -6.77 -9.63 -9.93
CA ILE A 11 -6.69 -10.32 -11.21
C ILE A 11 -7.79 -11.39 -11.32
N ASP A 12 -8.59 -11.33 -12.37
CA ASP A 12 -9.70 -12.26 -12.59
C ASP A 12 -9.21 -13.68 -12.90
N ASN A 13 -9.73 -14.66 -12.15
CA ASN A 13 -9.52 -16.08 -12.40
C ASN A 13 -8.04 -16.48 -12.54
N TYR A 14 -7.16 -15.81 -11.78
CA TYR A 14 -5.71 -15.92 -11.97
C TYR A 14 -5.16 -17.32 -11.66
N GLY A 15 -5.52 -17.91 -10.51
CA GLY A 15 -5.06 -19.24 -10.11
C GLY A 15 -5.31 -20.32 -11.17
N PRO A 16 -6.55 -20.47 -11.68
CA PRO A 16 -6.82 -21.38 -12.80
C PRO A 16 -6.06 -21.03 -14.10
N TRP A 17 -5.87 -19.74 -14.38
CA TRP A 17 -5.14 -19.27 -15.57
C TRP A 17 -3.65 -19.62 -15.55
N THR A 18 -3.00 -19.68 -14.38
CA THR A 18 -1.58 -20.04 -14.27
C THR A 18 -1.30 -21.52 -14.54
N VAL A 19 -2.33 -22.37 -14.47
CA VAL A 19 -2.19 -23.83 -14.62
C VAL A 19 -2.89 -24.44 -15.84
N THR A 20 -3.63 -23.64 -16.62
CA THR A 20 -4.46 -24.12 -17.73
C THR A 20 -3.95 -23.60 -19.08
N PRO A 21 -3.82 -24.46 -20.12
CA PRO A 21 -4.06 -25.92 -20.13
C PRO A 21 -2.94 -26.74 -19.46
N GLU A 22 -1.81 -26.11 -19.16
CA GLU A 22 -0.68 -26.68 -18.42
C GLU A 22 -0.03 -25.60 -17.53
N PRO A 23 0.68 -25.98 -16.45
CA PRO A 23 1.41 -25.04 -15.61
C PRO A 23 2.37 -24.15 -16.38
N ARG A 24 2.24 -22.84 -16.15
CA ARG A 24 3.15 -21.82 -16.68
C ARG A 24 4.44 -21.80 -15.87
N ARG A 25 5.54 -21.39 -16.50
CA ARG A 25 6.84 -21.26 -15.81
C ARG A 25 6.77 -20.11 -14.80
N GLU A 26 7.29 -20.35 -13.60
CA GLU A 26 7.28 -19.35 -12.53
C GLU A 26 7.97 -18.04 -12.94
N ALA A 27 9.10 -18.12 -13.64
CA ALA A 27 9.80 -16.92 -14.12
C ALA A 27 8.94 -16.06 -15.07
N ASP A 28 8.08 -16.67 -15.88
CA ASP A 28 7.17 -15.96 -16.78
C ASP A 28 6.02 -15.32 -15.99
N LEU A 29 5.52 -16.00 -14.95
CA LEU A 29 4.49 -15.48 -14.04
C LEU A 29 5.00 -14.28 -13.24
N GLN A 30 6.17 -14.40 -12.63
CA GLN A 30 6.83 -13.32 -11.90
C GLN A 30 7.07 -12.12 -12.82
N THR A 31 7.56 -12.35 -14.05
CA THR A 31 7.76 -11.27 -15.04
C THR A 31 6.44 -10.56 -15.39
N LEU A 32 5.36 -11.32 -15.58
CA LEU A 32 4.04 -10.75 -15.87
C LEU A 32 3.52 -9.95 -14.68
N GLN A 33 3.59 -10.51 -13.47
CA GLN A 33 3.13 -9.87 -12.23
C GLN A 33 3.88 -8.57 -11.98
N SER A 34 5.21 -8.56 -12.11
CA SER A 34 6.02 -7.35 -11.93
C SER A 34 5.70 -6.28 -12.96
N ARG A 35 5.51 -6.64 -14.24
CA ARG A 35 5.14 -5.68 -15.30
C ARG A 35 3.74 -5.11 -15.10
N LEU A 36 2.78 -5.96 -14.75
CA LEU A 36 1.41 -5.54 -14.47
C LEU A 36 1.38 -4.58 -13.28
N TYR A 37 2.06 -4.93 -12.18
CA TYR A 37 2.21 -4.05 -11.03
C TYR A 37 2.86 -2.71 -11.42
N ALA A 38 3.95 -2.72 -12.19
CA ALA A 38 4.62 -1.51 -12.63
C ALA A 38 3.70 -0.59 -13.46
N ASP A 39 2.89 -1.16 -14.35
CA ASP A 39 1.96 -0.40 -15.18
C ASP A 39 0.78 0.18 -14.37
N ILE A 40 0.24 -0.58 -13.41
CA ILE A 40 -0.80 -0.08 -12.50
C ILE A 40 -0.23 1.03 -11.62
N SER A 41 0.97 0.82 -11.06
CA SER A 41 1.67 1.80 -10.24
C SER A 41 1.95 3.08 -11.03
N GLN A 42 2.40 2.99 -12.28
CA GLN A 42 2.58 4.15 -13.14
C GLN A 42 1.26 4.87 -13.46
N PHE A 43 0.20 4.13 -13.78
CA PHE A 43 -1.10 4.72 -14.10
C PHE A 43 -1.68 5.52 -12.93
N VAL A 44 -1.65 4.92 -11.73
CA VAL A 44 -2.17 5.49 -10.49
C VAL A 44 -1.25 6.62 -9.99
N GLY A 45 0.08 6.42 -10.04
CA GLY A 45 1.09 7.40 -9.62
C GLY A 45 1.05 8.69 -10.44
N ASN A 46 0.83 8.60 -11.76
CA ASN A 46 0.65 9.77 -12.62
C ASN A 46 -0.63 10.58 -12.30
N ARG A 47 -1.47 10.09 -11.40
CA ARG A 47 -2.70 10.73 -10.91
C ARG A 47 -2.67 11.01 -9.40
N GLY A 48 -1.49 10.97 -8.78
CA GLY A 48 -1.31 11.30 -7.36
C GLY A 48 -1.64 10.17 -6.39
N GLY A 49 -1.90 8.95 -6.87
CA GLY A 49 -2.15 7.80 -6.00
C GLY A 49 -0.89 6.97 -5.73
N TYR A 50 -0.95 6.10 -4.73
CA TYR A 50 0.08 5.08 -4.43
C TYR A 50 -0.49 3.68 -4.67
N THR A 51 0.35 2.77 -5.17
CA THR A 51 -0.01 1.37 -5.46
C THR A 51 0.99 0.45 -4.80
N PHE A 52 0.50 -0.57 -4.11
CA PHE A 52 1.32 -1.55 -3.39
C PHE A 52 1.03 -2.96 -3.87
N PHE A 53 2.09 -3.72 -4.18
CA PHE A 53 1.96 -5.04 -4.79
C PHE A 53 1.19 -6.04 -3.93
N THR A 54 1.26 -5.93 -2.60
CA THR A 54 0.68 -6.85 -1.61
C THR A 54 0.88 -8.34 -1.94
N ARG A 55 -0.07 -9.01 -2.60
CA ARG A 55 0.06 -10.43 -3.01
C ARG A 55 0.20 -10.62 -4.53
N PHE A 56 0.44 -9.54 -5.27
CA PHE A 56 0.47 -9.42 -6.74
C PHE A 56 -0.86 -9.72 -7.43
N ASP A 57 -1.53 -10.83 -7.12
CA ASP A 57 -2.86 -11.17 -7.66
C ASP A 57 -3.97 -10.31 -7.06
N ASN A 58 -3.70 -9.74 -5.88
CA ASN A 58 -4.42 -8.65 -5.25
C ASN A 58 -3.39 -7.53 -5.06
N ILE A 59 -3.75 -6.33 -5.47
CA ILE A 59 -2.96 -5.10 -5.37
C ILE A 59 -3.86 -4.09 -4.66
N ILE A 60 -3.28 -3.30 -3.76
CA ILE A 60 -4.01 -2.26 -3.02
C ILE A 60 -3.46 -0.91 -3.45
N ALA A 61 -4.35 0.03 -3.72
CA ALA A 61 -3.97 1.39 -4.07
C ALA A 61 -4.72 2.42 -3.23
N VAL A 62 -4.03 3.48 -2.82
CA VAL A 62 -4.63 4.70 -2.27
C VAL A 62 -4.87 5.65 -3.44
N THR A 63 -6.14 5.92 -3.74
CA THR A 63 -6.57 6.50 -5.01
C THR A 63 -7.34 7.81 -4.85
N ASN A 64 -7.19 8.51 -3.73
CA ASN A 64 -7.77 9.85 -3.51
C ASN A 64 -7.53 10.75 -4.74
N GLY A 65 -8.62 11.21 -5.35
CA GLY A 65 -8.61 12.04 -6.56
C GLY A 65 -8.76 11.31 -7.89
N LEU A 66 -8.70 9.97 -7.93
CA LEU A 66 -9.06 9.20 -9.12
C LEU A 66 -10.58 9.01 -9.19
N SER A 67 -11.14 9.22 -10.37
CA SER A 67 -12.57 9.02 -10.66
C SER A 67 -12.91 7.57 -11.01
N MET A 68 -14.20 7.20 -11.06
CA MET A 68 -14.60 5.88 -11.57
C MET A 68 -14.24 5.70 -13.05
N ASP A 69 -14.28 6.77 -13.86
CA ASP A 69 -13.84 6.74 -15.27
C ASP A 69 -12.34 6.44 -15.39
N ASP A 70 -11.51 6.94 -14.47
CA ASP A 70 -10.08 6.58 -14.42
C ASP A 70 -9.87 5.09 -14.13
N HIS A 71 -10.72 4.50 -13.26
CA HIS A 71 -10.67 3.08 -12.94
C HIS A 71 -11.16 2.20 -14.11
N GLU A 72 -12.19 2.63 -14.85
CA GLU A 72 -12.63 1.98 -16.09
C GLU A 72 -11.51 2.02 -17.14
N LEU A 73 -10.86 3.17 -17.31
CA LEU A 73 -9.72 3.31 -18.23
C LEU A 73 -8.53 2.42 -17.84
N LEU A 74 -8.29 2.24 -16.53
CA LEU A 74 -7.28 1.29 -16.03
C LEU A 74 -7.61 -0.15 -16.45
N GLN A 75 -8.86 -0.60 -16.24
CA GLN A 75 -9.31 -1.93 -16.66
C GLN A 75 -9.15 -2.11 -18.17
N GLU A 76 -9.65 -1.17 -18.97
CA GLU A 76 -9.56 -1.21 -20.42
C GLU A 76 -8.09 -1.30 -20.89
N SER A 77 -7.23 -0.45 -20.33
CA SER A 77 -5.79 -0.43 -20.64
C SER A 77 -5.13 -1.77 -20.35
N VAL A 78 -5.46 -2.41 -19.23
CA VAL A 78 -4.89 -3.72 -18.87
C VAL A 78 -5.46 -4.82 -19.75
N GLY A 79 -6.78 -4.88 -19.96
CA GLY A 79 -7.45 -5.86 -20.81
C GLY A 79 -6.96 -5.84 -22.27
N ASN A 80 -6.50 -4.68 -22.76
CA ASN A 80 -5.91 -4.53 -24.09
C ASN A 80 -4.47 -5.05 -24.22
N ARG A 81 -3.73 -5.21 -23.12
CA ARG A 81 -2.27 -5.44 -23.14
C ARG A 81 -1.83 -6.73 -22.45
N TYR A 82 -2.64 -7.22 -21.51
CA TYR A 82 -2.32 -8.38 -20.69
C TYR A 82 -3.26 -9.56 -20.98
N PRO A 83 -2.81 -10.81 -20.77
CA PRO A 83 -3.63 -12.01 -20.97
C PRO A 83 -4.61 -12.27 -19.81
N VAL A 84 -4.85 -11.28 -18.96
CA VAL A 84 -5.70 -11.30 -17.77
C VAL A 84 -6.52 -10.01 -17.71
N THR A 85 -7.66 -10.07 -17.03
CA THR A 85 -8.53 -8.91 -16.75
C THR A 85 -8.50 -8.59 -15.26
N LEU A 86 -8.95 -7.40 -14.87
CA LEU A 86 -8.93 -6.94 -13.47
C LEU A 86 -10.34 -6.65 -13.00
N SER A 87 -10.71 -7.10 -11.80
CA SER A 87 -11.86 -6.57 -11.06
C SER A 87 -11.38 -5.55 -10.02
N LEU A 88 -12.11 -4.45 -9.89
CA LEU A 88 -11.81 -3.30 -9.05
C LEU A 88 -12.96 -3.04 -8.08
N GLY A 89 -12.66 -2.96 -6.79
CA GLY A 89 -13.56 -2.40 -5.78
C GLY A 89 -13.01 -1.07 -5.30
N VAL A 90 -13.80 0.01 -5.39
CA VAL A 90 -13.40 1.36 -4.98
C VAL A 90 -14.25 1.80 -3.79
N ALA A 91 -13.63 2.08 -2.65
CA ALA A 91 -14.38 2.53 -1.49
C ALA A 91 -13.65 3.62 -0.73
N THR A 92 -14.42 4.34 0.08
CA THR A 92 -13.94 5.45 0.91
C THR A 92 -14.31 5.19 2.36
N GLY A 93 -13.43 5.58 3.29
CA GLY A 93 -13.65 5.37 4.72
C GLY A 93 -12.92 6.40 5.56
N THR A 94 -13.36 6.55 6.81
CA THR A 94 -12.64 7.37 7.80
C THR A 94 -11.38 6.70 8.32
N THR A 95 -11.19 5.41 7.99
CA THR A 95 -9.92 4.68 8.18
C THR A 95 -9.55 3.92 6.91
N PRO A 96 -8.25 3.77 6.60
CA PRO A 96 -7.78 2.98 5.46
C PRO A 96 -8.26 1.52 5.51
N VAL A 97 -8.30 0.92 6.69
CA VAL A 97 -8.82 -0.43 6.91
C VAL A 97 -10.28 -0.57 6.53
N GLN A 98 -11.13 0.37 6.93
CA GLN A 98 -12.55 0.33 6.59
C GLN A 98 -12.72 0.43 5.07
N ALA A 99 -12.04 1.40 4.45
CA ALA A 99 -12.09 1.58 2.99
C ALA A 99 -11.68 0.30 2.25
N LEU A 100 -10.61 -0.37 2.68
CA LEU A 100 -10.20 -1.64 2.08
C LEU A 100 -11.22 -2.77 2.31
N ALA A 101 -11.82 -2.86 3.51
CA ALA A 101 -12.81 -3.87 3.82
C ALA A 101 -14.05 -3.73 2.93
N ASP A 102 -14.54 -2.50 2.74
CA ASP A 102 -15.68 -2.19 1.89
C ASP A 102 -15.35 -2.45 0.40
N ALA A 103 -14.18 -2.03 -0.07
CA ALA A 103 -13.68 -2.34 -1.42
C ALA A 103 -13.60 -3.86 -1.67
N THR A 104 -13.16 -4.61 -0.65
CA THR A 104 -13.07 -6.06 -0.71
C THR A 104 -14.45 -6.71 -0.80
N ALA A 105 -15.42 -6.23 -0.03
CA ALA A 105 -16.78 -6.75 -0.03
C ALA A 105 -17.44 -6.62 -1.42
N LEU A 106 -17.28 -5.47 -2.08
CA LEU A 106 -17.79 -5.23 -3.44
C LEU A 106 -17.30 -6.29 -4.44
N VAL A 107 -15.99 -6.57 -4.45
CA VAL A 107 -15.41 -7.59 -5.35
C VAL A 107 -15.89 -9.00 -4.99
N GLN A 108 -16.06 -9.30 -3.70
CA GLN A 108 -16.53 -10.60 -3.22
C GLN A 108 -18.01 -10.84 -3.53
N GLU A 109 -18.85 -9.81 -3.45
CA GLU A 109 -20.28 -9.85 -3.78
C GLU A 109 -20.49 -10.13 -5.28
N ALA A 110 -19.61 -9.61 -6.14
CA ALA A 110 -19.62 -9.89 -7.57
C ALA A 110 -19.26 -11.35 -7.91
N GLY A 111 -18.59 -12.07 -7.02
CA GLY A 111 -18.32 -13.50 -7.14
C GLY A 111 -16.90 -13.92 -6.75
N SER A 112 -16.65 -15.22 -6.78
CA SER A 112 -15.35 -15.81 -6.43
C SER A 112 -14.22 -15.29 -7.32
N ALA A 113 -13.03 -15.10 -6.74
CA ALA A 113 -11.79 -14.78 -7.46
C ALA A 113 -11.40 -15.84 -8.52
N GLN A 114 -11.95 -17.05 -8.42
CA GLN A 114 -11.73 -18.15 -9.37
C GLN A 114 -12.96 -18.45 -10.24
N ASP A 115 -13.99 -17.61 -10.20
CA ASP A 115 -15.11 -17.75 -11.11
C ASP A 115 -14.73 -17.22 -12.50
N LYS A 116 -14.74 -18.11 -13.51
CA LYS A 116 -14.48 -17.75 -14.90
C LYS A 116 -15.53 -16.79 -15.50
N SER A 117 -16.75 -16.72 -14.94
CA SER A 117 -17.77 -15.77 -15.39
C SER A 117 -17.62 -14.38 -14.78
N ARG A 118 -16.94 -14.24 -13.64
CA ARG A 118 -16.65 -12.93 -13.06
C ARG A 118 -15.47 -12.31 -13.80
N ARG A 119 -15.73 -11.25 -14.57
CA ARG A 119 -14.70 -10.54 -15.33
C ARG A 119 -14.97 -9.05 -15.26
N GLU A 120 -13.92 -8.27 -15.05
CA GLU A 120 -13.95 -6.80 -15.16
C GLU A 120 -15.03 -6.16 -14.29
N CYS A 121 -15.28 -6.70 -13.10
CA CYS A 121 -16.20 -6.05 -12.17
C CYS A 121 -15.60 -4.72 -11.71
N LEU A 122 -16.36 -3.64 -11.84
CA LEU A 122 -15.99 -2.32 -11.33
C LEU A 122 -17.19 -1.80 -10.53
N ASP A 123 -17.01 -1.66 -9.22
CA ASP A 123 -18.09 -1.21 -8.34
C ASP A 123 -17.54 -0.35 -7.19
N GLY A 124 -18.45 0.39 -6.57
CA GLY A 124 -18.19 1.27 -5.45
C GLY A 124 -18.31 2.74 -5.78
N ARG A 125 -17.50 3.57 -5.11
CA ARG A 125 -17.58 5.04 -5.22
C ARG A 125 -16.25 5.71 -4.92
N THR A 126 -16.10 6.90 -5.48
CA THR A 126 -14.99 7.82 -5.21
C THR A 126 -15.43 8.94 -4.26
N ILE A 127 -14.48 9.72 -3.75
CA ILE A 127 -14.78 10.93 -3.00
C ILE A 127 -15.19 12.02 -3.99
N ASP A 128 -16.35 12.63 -3.81
CA ASP A 128 -16.77 13.78 -4.62
C ASP A 128 -15.84 14.97 -4.39
N ASP A 129 -15.49 15.72 -5.44
CA ASP A 129 -14.57 16.86 -5.37
C ASP A 129 -14.92 17.89 -4.27
N GLY A 130 -16.22 18.11 -4.03
CA GLY A 130 -16.69 19.04 -2.98
C GLY A 130 -16.49 18.55 -1.54
N HIS A 131 -16.11 17.28 -1.36
CA HIS A 131 -15.84 16.66 -0.07
C HIS A 131 -14.36 16.30 0.12
N ARG A 132 -13.49 16.67 -0.84
CA ARG A 132 -12.05 16.49 -0.71
C ARG A 132 -11.42 17.61 0.11
N THR A 133 -10.41 17.27 0.89
CA THR A 133 -9.67 18.20 1.76
C THR A 133 -8.17 17.94 1.69
N THR A 134 -7.37 18.92 2.14
CA THR A 134 -5.90 18.79 2.22
C THR A 134 -5.43 17.77 3.25
N ASP A 135 -6.33 17.29 4.11
CA ASP A 135 -6.02 16.41 5.22
C ASP A 135 -6.68 15.02 5.01
N ASP A 136 -7.11 14.73 3.77
CA ASP A 136 -7.82 13.50 3.41
C ASP A 136 -6.94 12.25 3.56
N VAL A 137 -5.64 12.40 3.29
CA VAL A 137 -4.68 11.30 3.30
C VAL A 137 -3.55 11.60 4.29
N GLN A 138 -3.31 10.67 5.20
CA GLN A 138 -2.12 10.65 6.06
C GLN A 138 -1.23 9.47 5.67
N ILE A 139 0.01 9.76 5.30
CA ILE A 139 1.02 8.75 5.00
C ILE A 139 2.13 8.86 6.03
N ALA A 140 2.48 7.73 6.64
CA ALA A 140 3.67 7.59 7.45
C ALA A 140 4.72 6.77 6.69
N HIS A 141 5.93 7.29 6.60
CA HIS A 141 7.07 6.64 5.98
C HIS A 141 8.04 6.23 7.08
N PHE A 142 8.01 4.94 7.43
CA PHE A 142 8.94 4.34 8.39
C PHE A 142 10.21 3.87 7.69
N ASP A 143 11.34 4.02 8.38
CA ASP A 143 12.59 3.33 8.04
C ASP A 143 13.27 2.75 9.29
N VAL A 144 14.19 1.81 9.07
CA VAL A 144 15.03 1.22 10.12
C VAL A 144 16.27 2.08 10.35
N ILE A 145 16.50 2.46 11.60
CA ILE A 145 17.66 3.28 11.97
C ILE A 145 18.95 2.47 11.77
N ASP A 146 19.91 3.08 11.06
CA ASP A 146 21.22 2.51 10.71
C ASP A 146 21.17 1.07 10.19
N ALA A 147 20.21 0.77 9.30
CA ALA A 147 20.07 -0.56 8.72
C ALA A 147 21.34 -1.05 7.99
N THR A 148 22.14 -0.11 7.48
CA THR A 148 23.40 -0.43 6.80
C THR A 148 24.45 -0.95 7.78
N GLY A 149 24.71 -0.20 8.87
CA GLY A 149 25.70 -0.58 9.87
C GLY A 149 25.26 -1.79 10.70
N ASN A 150 23.99 -1.83 11.12
CA ASN A 150 23.48 -2.87 12.01
C ASN A 150 23.29 -4.23 11.30
N TYR A 151 22.93 -4.22 10.01
CA TYR A 151 22.56 -5.46 9.32
C TYR A 151 23.27 -5.66 7.98
N THR A 152 23.35 -4.65 7.11
CA THR A 152 23.83 -4.86 5.73
C THR A 152 25.33 -5.16 5.66
N ASP A 153 26.13 -4.49 6.48
CA ASP A 153 27.59 -4.64 6.51
C ASP A 153 28.06 -5.79 7.42
N GLU A 154 27.21 -6.25 8.34
CA GLU A 154 27.53 -7.27 9.35
C GLU A 154 26.94 -8.65 9.05
N LEU A 155 25.77 -8.70 8.39
CA LEU A 155 25.06 -9.93 8.06
C LEU A 155 25.15 -10.25 6.57
N ASN A 156 24.86 -11.50 6.21
CA ASN A 156 24.67 -11.84 4.81
C ASN A 156 23.30 -11.34 4.33
N ALA A 157 23.16 -11.11 3.02
CA ALA A 157 21.95 -10.50 2.45
C ALA A 157 20.62 -11.21 2.79
N PHE A 158 20.63 -12.52 3.04
CA PHE A 158 19.41 -13.24 3.43
C PHE A 158 19.10 -13.11 4.92
N ASP A 159 20.13 -13.04 5.77
CA ASP A 159 19.97 -12.80 7.20
C ASP A 159 19.47 -11.36 7.43
N THR A 160 20.04 -10.36 6.75
CA THR A 160 19.52 -8.97 6.73
C THR A 160 18.04 -8.96 6.34
N PHE A 161 17.67 -9.70 5.29
CA PHE A 161 16.29 -9.81 4.85
C PHE A 161 15.37 -10.39 5.93
N ILE A 162 15.81 -11.43 6.66
CA ILE A 162 15.05 -12.03 7.76
C ILE A 162 14.77 -11.02 8.87
N GLU A 163 15.78 -10.24 9.29
CA GLU A 163 15.62 -9.23 10.36
C GLU A 163 14.65 -8.12 9.95
N ILE A 164 14.82 -7.56 8.74
CA ILE A 164 13.94 -6.51 8.23
C ILE A 164 12.49 -7.00 8.08
N GLU A 165 12.28 -8.23 7.60
CA GLU A 165 10.93 -8.81 7.47
C GLU A 165 10.26 -9.04 8.82
N GLN A 166 11.01 -9.32 9.89
CA GLN A 166 10.44 -9.44 11.24
C GLN A 166 9.94 -8.09 11.76
N GLY A 167 10.76 -7.04 11.66
CA GLY A 167 10.36 -5.67 12.00
C GLY A 167 9.12 -5.22 11.22
N TYR A 168 9.11 -5.49 9.92
CA TYR A 168 7.95 -5.22 9.06
C TYR A 168 6.70 -5.98 9.48
N ALA A 169 6.80 -7.28 9.73
CA ALA A 169 5.66 -8.10 10.11
C ALA A 169 5.03 -7.65 11.44
N GLU A 170 5.86 -7.27 12.42
CA GLU A 170 5.37 -6.74 13.69
C GLU A 170 4.75 -5.35 13.53
N LEU A 171 5.41 -4.42 12.81
CA LEU A 171 4.84 -3.10 12.55
C LEU A 171 3.49 -3.21 11.82
N MET A 172 3.40 -4.06 10.80
CA MET A 172 2.15 -4.28 10.06
C MET A 172 1.03 -4.76 10.97
N ARG A 173 1.30 -5.75 11.84
CA ARG A 173 0.29 -6.26 12.78
C ARG A 173 -0.13 -5.18 13.77
N HIS A 174 0.82 -4.46 14.35
CA HIS A 174 0.54 -3.41 15.32
C HIS A 174 -0.31 -2.29 14.70
N MET A 175 0.17 -1.70 13.60
CA MET A 175 -0.53 -0.62 12.90
C MET A 175 -1.92 -1.05 12.42
N ARG A 176 -2.08 -2.29 11.96
CA ARG A 176 -3.37 -2.84 11.56
C ARG A 176 -4.36 -2.96 12.71
N HIS A 177 -3.92 -3.44 13.87
CA HIS A 177 -4.82 -3.82 14.97
C HIS A 177 -5.04 -2.72 16.00
N ALA A 178 -4.03 -1.90 16.27
CA ALA A 178 -4.10 -0.79 17.21
C ALA A 178 -4.60 0.50 16.56
N HIS A 179 -4.32 0.71 15.27
CA HIS A 179 -4.49 2.01 14.61
C HIS A 179 -5.32 1.98 13.32
N ASP A 180 -5.93 0.85 12.93
CA ASP A 180 -6.73 0.72 11.69
C ASP A 180 -6.01 1.20 10.41
N SER A 181 -4.69 1.01 10.38
CA SER A 181 -3.81 1.41 9.28
C SER A 181 -3.50 0.24 8.33
N LEU A 182 -2.94 0.57 7.17
CA LEU A 182 -2.44 -0.38 6.18
C LEU A 182 -0.96 -0.14 5.90
N SER A 183 -0.10 -1.10 6.26
CA SER A 183 1.35 -1.02 6.10
C SER A 183 1.83 -1.82 4.90
N PHE A 184 2.76 -1.26 4.13
CA PHE A 184 3.27 -1.84 2.90
C PHE A 184 4.79 -1.71 2.81
N PHE A 185 5.47 -2.84 2.65
CA PHE A 185 6.89 -2.86 2.34
C PHE A 185 7.14 -2.32 0.92
N VAL A 186 8.07 -1.37 0.78
CA VAL A 186 8.38 -0.72 -0.51
C VAL A 186 9.82 -0.93 -0.98
N GLY A 187 10.62 -1.70 -0.24
CA GLY A 187 11.98 -2.09 -0.61
C GLY A 187 13.04 -1.53 0.33
N GLY A 188 14.16 -2.27 0.41
CA GLY A 188 15.24 -1.97 1.35
C GLY A 188 14.74 -2.15 2.79
N ASP A 189 14.72 -1.05 3.52
CA ASP A 189 14.35 -0.92 4.93
C ASP A 189 13.11 -0.01 5.13
N ASN A 190 12.35 0.25 4.07
CA ASN A 190 11.27 1.25 4.08
C ASN A 190 9.89 0.60 4.13
N ILE A 191 9.01 1.16 4.97
CA ILE A 191 7.60 0.78 5.06
C ILE A 191 6.74 2.04 4.94
N ILE A 192 5.81 2.02 3.99
CA ILE A 192 4.81 3.08 3.84
C ILE A 192 3.51 2.62 4.49
N VAL A 193 2.92 3.48 5.31
CA VAL A 193 1.69 3.19 6.05
C VAL A 193 0.64 4.25 5.71
N ALA A 194 -0.47 3.81 5.12
CA ALA A 194 -1.67 4.64 5.03
C ALA A 194 -2.37 4.60 6.39
N CYS A 195 -2.54 5.77 7.01
CA CYS A 195 -3.02 5.91 8.38
C CYS A 195 -4.36 6.66 8.44
N PRO A 196 -5.17 6.45 9.49
CA PRO A 196 -6.14 7.45 9.91
C PRO A 196 -5.41 8.65 10.55
N ASP A 197 -6.19 9.53 11.17
CA ASP A 197 -5.71 10.71 11.89
C ASP A 197 -4.99 10.30 13.20
N LEU A 198 -3.70 9.99 13.09
CA LEU A 198 -2.82 9.55 14.20
C LEU A 198 -1.94 10.69 14.69
N THR A 199 -1.64 10.66 15.99
CA THR A 199 -0.80 11.64 16.70
C THR A 199 0.66 11.18 16.80
N GLU A 200 1.58 12.08 17.15
CA GLU A 200 2.99 11.75 17.45
C GLU A 200 3.10 10.59 18.46
N GLY A 201 2.27 10.61 19.52
CA GLY A 201 2.28 9.57 20.55
C GLY A 201 1.88 8.18 20.02
N ASP A 202 0.98 8.11 19.04
CA ASP A 202 0.62 6.83 18.40
C ASP A 202 1.81 6.24 17.62
N TYR A 203 2.63 7.10 17.02
CA TYR A 203 3.83 6.69 16.29
C TYR A 203 4.95 6.25 17.24
N GLU A 204 5.18 6.98 18.34
CA GLU A 204 6.11 6.58 19.40
C GLU A 204 5.71 5.22 19.99
N ASP A 205 4.43 4.99 20.26
CA ASP A 205 3.93 3.70 20.77
C ASP A 205 4.18 2.56 19.77
N ALA A 206 3.96 2.78 18.47
CA ALA A 206 4.21 1.80 17.44
C ALA A 206 5.71 1.46 17.30
N ILE A 207 6.57 2.47 17.39
CA ILE A 207 8.02 2.30 17.34
C ILE A 207 8.51 1.49 18.55
N HIS A 208 8.12 1.87 19.77
CA HIS A 208 8.48 1.12 20.98
C HIS A 208 7.97 -0.32 20.95
N HIS A 209 6.77 -0.54 20.40
CA HIS A 209 6.24 -1.89 20.27
C HIS A 209 7.12 -2.81 19.40
N VAL A 210 7.62 -2.29 18.27
CA VAL A 210 8.49 -3.07 17.38
C VAL A 210 9.86 -3.30 18.03
N GLU A 211 10.43 -2.27 18.64
CA GLU A 211 11.71 -2.35 19.34
C GLU A 211 11.66 -3.39 20.47
N ASP A 212 10.62 -3.35 21.32
CA ASP A 212 10.44 -4.32 22.41
C ASP A 212 10.20 -5.76 21.92
N ALA A 213 9.55 -5.93 20.77
CA ALA A 213 9.16 -7.24 20.26
C ALA A 213 10.28 -7.96 19.51
N VAL A 214 11.05 -7.22 18.70
CA VAL A 214 12.02 -7.80 17.75
C VAL A 214 13.36 -7.06 17.67
N ASP A 215 13.63 -6.12 18.58
CA ASP A 215 14.93 -5.41 18.67
C ASP A 215 15.30 -4.67 17.36
N VAL A 216 14.29 -4.07 16.72
CA VAL A 216 14.44 -3.25 15.51
C VAL A 216 14.08 -1.81 15.84
N GLU A 217 15.06 -0.91 15.74
CA GLU A 217 14.87 0.52 15.93
C GLU A 217 14.30 1.17 14.67
N LEU A 218 13.16 1.85 14.81
CA LEU A 218 12.49 2.57 13.74
C LEU A 218 12.49 4.08 13.97
N GLN A 219 12.40 4.82 12.87
CA GLN A 219 12.02 6.23 12.81
C GLN A 219 10.94 6.43 11.73
N VAL A 220 10.19 7.52 11.80
CA VAL A 220 9.07 7.79 10.91
C VAL A 220 8.93 9.27 10.61
N GLY A 221 8.77 9.59 9.32
CA GLY A 221 8.27 10.88 8.87
C GLY A 221 6.81 10.75 8.44
N VAL A 222 5.99 11.77 8.74
CA VAL A 222 4.55 11.73 8.48
C VAL A 222 4.11 12.99 7.75
N GLY A 223 3.28 12.80 6.72
CA GLY A 223 2.73 13.89 5.91
C GLY A 223 1.23 13.75 5.68
N HIS A 224 0.61 14.89 5.37
CA HIS A 224 -0.80 15.03 4.99
C HIS A 224 -0.91 15.52 3.55
N GLY A 225 -2.03 15.19 2.90
CA GLY A 225 -2.29 15.70 1.57
C GLY A 225 -3.68 15.38 1.04
N GLU A 226 -4.05 16.08 -0.03
CA GLU A 226 -5.27 15.82 -0.79
C GLU A 226 -5.24 14.46 -1.52
N ASN A 227 -4.03 13.91 -1.69
CA ASN A 227 -3.75 12.64 -2.36
C ASN A 227 -2.49 11.99 -1.77
N ALA A 228 -2.24 10.72 -2.15
CA ALA A 228 -1.16 9.93 -1.58
C ALA A 228 0.23 10.41 -2.00
N HIS A 229 0.37 11.01 -3.20
CA HIS A 229 1.63 11.57 -3.65
C HIS A 229 2.06 12.73 -2.75
N ASP A 230 1.17 13.69 -2.49
CA ASP A 230 1.51 14.87 -1.70
C ASP A 230 1.81 14.50 -0.25
N ALA A 231 0.91 13.71 0.38
CA ALA A 231 1.11 13.20 1.73
C ALA A 231 2.41 12.39 1.87
N GLY A 232 2.73 11.54 0.89
CA GLY A 232 3.96 10.74 0.91
C GLY A 232 5.22 11.55 0.64
N PHE A 233 5.13 12.63 -0.14
CA PHE A 233 6.27 13.52 -0.39
C PHE A 233 6.60 14.33 0.86
N ASP A 234 5.60 14.81 1.59
CA ASP A 234 5.74 15.46 2.89
C ASP A 234 6.31 14.50 3.92
N ALA A 235 5.76 13.27 4.03
CA ALA A 235 6.30 12.22 4.90
C ALA A 235 7.78 11.93 4.63
N LYS A 236 8.19 12.00 3.35
CA LYS A 236 9.59 11.82 2.97
C LYS A 236 10.49 12.97 3.42
N HIS A 237 10.02 14.21 3.40
CA HIS A 237 10.78 15.36 3.92
C HIS A 237 10.96 15.26 5.43
N ALA A 238 9.87 15.00 6.15
CA ALA A 238 9.89 14.75 7.59
C ALA A 238 10.89 13.63 7.97
N LEU A 239 10.94 12.55 7.18
CA LEU A 239 11.90 11.46 7.44
C LEU A 239 13.37 11.88 7.22
N GLU A 240 13.65 12.78 6.27
CA GLU A 240 15.00 13.34 6.13
C GLU A 240 15.35 14.29 7.30
N THR A 241 14.35 14.95 7.91
CA THR A 241 14.53 15.70 9.16
C THR A 241 14.90 14.77 10.31
N CYS A 242 14.22 13.62 10.47
CA CYS A 242 14.60 12.60 11.46
C CYS A 242 16.08 12.24 11.38
N ARG A 243 16.56 11.98 10.15
CA ARG A 243 17.96 11.61 9.88
C ARG A 243 18.95 12.73 10.15
N ALA A 244 18.57 13.98 9.88
CA ALA A 244 19.43 15.14 10.07
C ALA A 244 19.58 15.49 11.55
N ASP A 245 18.48 15.43 12.30
CA ASP A 245 18.40 15.95 13.67
C ASP A 245 18.47 14.84 14.74
N GLY A 246 18.35 13.57 14.33
CA GLY A 246 18.39 12.40 15.20
C GLY A 246 17.11 12.21 16.01
N THR A 247 15.98 12.72 15.50
CA THR A 247 14.64 12.49 16.07
C THR A 247 14.04 11.19 15.54
N ARG A 248 13.04 10.65 16.23
CA ARG A 248 12.37 9.39 15.84
C ARG A 248 11.07 9.60 15.09
N VAL A 249 10.35 10.68 15.41
CA VAL A 249 9.06 11.02 14.81
C VAL A 249 9.13 12.47 14.36
N GLU A 250 8.76 12.72 13.11
CA GLU A 250 8.60 14.07 12.56
C GLU A 250 7.25 14.14 11.83
N LEU A 251 6.46 15.16 12.16
CA LEU A 251 5.18 15.46 11.54
C LEU A 251 5.34 16.75 10.72
N GLU A 252 5.11 16.71 9.41
CA GLU A 252 5.41 17.85 8.52
C GLU A 252 4.61 19.14 8.84
N TRP A 253 3.57 19.05 9.68
CA TRP A 253 2.71 20.17 10.06
C TRP A 253 2.99 20.77 11.44
N GLU A 254 3.96 20.26 12.20
CA GLU A 254 4.37 20.78 13.52
C GLU A 254 5.63 21.65 13.45
#